data_AF-A0A4R2LT87-F1
#
_entry.id   AF-A0A4R2LT87-F1
#
_cell.length_a   1.000
_cell.length_b   1.000
_cell.length_c   1.000
_cell.angle_alpha   90.00
_cell.angle_beta   90.00
_cell.angle_gamma   90.00
#
_symmetry.space_group_name_H-M   'P 1'
#
loop_
_entity.id
_entity.type
_entity.pdbx_description
1 polymer ?
#
loop_
_entity_poly.entity_id
_entity_poly.type
_entity_poly.pdbx_seq_one_letter_code
_entity_poly.pdbx_strand_id
1 'polypeptide(L)'
;MSGEMVFGDFVEDCGRQNNWTDSTYEKFAAVKNHLTNFRKALTFEFFDEQGLNDYVSYLRDVFLFQCFTDLRYSDVFNLRRSDIKGDHIEVTTVKTSDSLIIELNNHSKAILDKYKDVVFENDKVLAVITNQKMNDYLKELAEMAGIDEPVCQTYYKGNERIDEVTPKYVLLGFPIFL
;
A
#
# COMPACT_ATOMS: atom_id res chain seq x y z
N MET A 1 12.09 -27.27 -0.02
CA MET A 1 11.88 -26.54 -1.29
C MET A 1 11.84 -25.05 -0.94
N SER A 2 12.58 -24.17 -1.63
CA SER A 2 12.52 -22.73 -1.32
C SER A 2 11.16 -22.14 -1.70
N GLY A 3 10.67 -21.14 -0.96
CA GLY A 3 9.36 -20.53 -1.23
C GLY A 3 9.22 -19.95 -2.63
N GLU A 4 10.32 -19.49 -3.25
CA GLU A 4 10.31 -19.00 -4.62
C GLU A 4 10.02 -20.09 -5.67
N MET A 5 10.57 -21.31 -5.49
CA MET A 5 10.28 -22.43 -6.38
C MET A 5 8.85 -22.91 -6.20
N VAL A 6 8.39 -23.04 -4.95
CA VAL A 6 7.01 -23.44 -4.64
C VAL A 6 6.00 -22.46 -5.24
N PHE A 7 6.26 -21.15 -5.13
CA PHE A 7 5.39 -20.13 -5.71
C PHE A 7 5.37 -20.22 -7.25
N GLY A 8 6.52 -20.46 -7.87
CA GLY A 8 6.62 -20.68 -9.32
C GLY A 8 5.80 -21.88 -9.78
N ASP A 9 6.00 -23.03 -9.14
CA ASP A 9 5.29 -24.28 -9.46
C ASP A 9 3.77 -24.12 -9.27
N PHE A 10 3.35 -23.45 -8.19
CA PHE A 10 1.94 -23.15 -7.92
C PHE A 10 1.32 -22.27 -9.02
N VAL A 11 1.99 -21.17 -9.39
CA VAL A 11 1.49 -20.26 -10.43
C VAL A 11 1.40 -20.96 -11.78
N GLU A 12 2.36 -21.81 -12.13
CA GLU A 12 2.32 -22.59 -13.36
C GLU A 12 1.18 -23.62 -13.36
N ASP A 13 1.02 -24.39 -12.29
CA ASP A 13 -0.01 -25.44 -12.22
C ASP A 13 -1.42 -24.82 -12.23
N CYS A 14 -1.66 -23.80 -11.40
CA CYS A 14 -2.94 -23.08 -11.38
C CYS A 14 -3.21 -22.36 -12.70
N GLY A 15 -2.17 -21.79 -13.31
CA GLY A 15 -2.28 -21.09 -14.60
C GLY A 15 -2.68 -22.00 -15.74
N ARG A 16 -2.13 -23.23 -15.80
CA ARG A 16 -2.53 -24.27 -16.76
C ARG A 16 -3.95 -24.76 -16.50
N GLN A 17 -4.32 -25.02 -15.24
CA GLN A 17 -5.64 -25.54 -14.89
C GLN A 17 -6.77 -24.55 -15.19
N ASN A 18 -6.52 -23.24 -15.03
CA ASN A 18 -7.54 -22.20 -15.13
C ASN A 18 -7.45 -21.36 -16.41
N ASN A 19 -6.62 -21.74 -17.39
CA ASN A 19 -6.41 -21.01 -18.65
C ASN A 19 -6.17 -19.49 -18.42
N TRP A 20 -5.25 -19.16 -17.52
CA TRP A 20 -4.97 -17.76 -17.18
C TRP A 20 -4.45 -16.96 -18.36
N THR A 21 -4.87 -15.69 -18.41
CA THR A 21 -4.33 -14.67 -19.33
C THR A 21 -3.01 -14.09 -18.81
N ASP A 22 -2.24 -13.46 -19.69
CA ASP A 22 -1.00 -12.74 -19.33
C ASP A 22 -1.22 -11.75 -18.18
N SER A 23 -2.34 -11.02 -18.19
CA SER A 23 -2.72 -10.09 -17.12
C SER A 23 -2.91 -10.74 -15.75
N THR A 24 -3.24 -12.03 -15.70
CA THR A 24 -3.33 -12.77 -14.43
C THR A 24 -1.94 -13.15 -13.93
N TYR A 25 -1.04 -13.57 -14.81
CA TYR A 25 0.36 -13.81 -14.45
C TYR A 25 1.05 -12.54 -13.96
N GLU A 26 0.78 -11.38 -14.56
CA GLU A 26 1.27 -10.09 -14.07
C GLU A 26 0.81 -9.78 -12.63
N LYS A 27 -0.45 -10.10 -12.29
CA LYS A 27 -0.95 -9.97 -10.91
C LYS A 27 -0.19 -10.87 -9.95
N PHE A 28 0.07 -12.13 -10.32
CA PHE A 28 0.84 -13.05 -9.48
C PHE A 28 2.32 -12.65 -9.37
N ALA A 29 2.90 -12.05 -10.41
CA ALA A 29 4.25 -11.48 -10.34
C ALA A 29 4.30 -10.30 -9.36
N ALA A 30 3.29 -9.43 -9.36
CA ALA A 30 3.19 -8.34 -8.38
C ALA A 30 3.05 -8.88 -6.95
N VAL A 31 2.21 -9.90 -6.74
CA VAL A 31 2.07 -10.57 -5.44
C VAL A 31 3.39 -11.19 -5.00
N LYS A 32 4.12 -11.85 -5.91
CA LYS A 32 5.46 -12.41 -5.63
C LYS A 32 6.42 -11.34 -5.13
N ASN A 33 6.49 -10.19 -5.82
CA ASN A 33 7.35 -9.09 -5.41
C ASN A 33 7.00 -8.55 -4.02
N HIS A 34 5.71 -8.41 -3.70
CA HIS A 34 5.27 -7.99 -2.37
C HIS A 34 5.66 -8.99 -1.28
N LEU A 35 5.48 -10.29 -1.54
CA LEU A 35 5.87 -11.36 -0.64
C LEU A 35 7.39 -11.38 -0.43
N THR A 36 8.18 -11.27 -1.49
CA THR A 36 9.66 -11.25 -1.39
C THR A 36 10.17 -10.02 -0.65
N ASN A 37 9.54 -8.84 -0.84
CA ASN A 37 9.88 -7.61 -0.12
C ASN A 37 9.50 -7.67 1.36
N PHE A 38 8.42 -8.38 1.69
CA PHE A 38 8.03 -8.61 3.06
C PHE A 38 9.00 -9.58 3.75
N ARG A 39 9.37 -10.68 3.09
CA ARG A 39 10.33 -11.65 3.62
C ARG A 39 11.02 -12.43 2.48
N LYS A 40 12.34 -12.26 2.35
CA LYS A 40 13.14 -12.93 1.30
C LYS A 40 13.13 -14.46 1.39
N ALA A 41 13.20 -15.00 2.61
CA ALA A 41 13.18 -16.45 2.86
C ALA A 41 11.79 -16.89 3.35
N LEU A 42 10.77 -16.71 2.50
CA LEU A 42 9.44 -17.25 2.76
C LEU A 42 9.45 -18.78 2.59
N THR A 43 8.80 -19.46 3.53
CA THR A 43 8.47 -20.88 3.46
C THR A 43 6.97 -21.03 3.65
N PHE A 44 6.39 -22.15 3.21
CA PHE A 44 4.96 -22.39 3.39
C PHE A 44 4.56 -22.41 4.88
N GLU A 45 5.46 -22.88 5.74
CA GLU A 45 5.32 -22.89 7.21
C GLU A 45 5.12 -21.50 7.80
N PHE A 46 5.55 -20.44 7.08
CA PHE A 46 5.34 -19.06 7.52
C PHE A 46 3.88 -18.62 7.36
N PHE A 47 3.09 -19.21 6.47
CA PHE A 47 1.69 -18.82 6.27
C PHE A 47 0.75 -19.45 7.31
N ASP A 48 1.17 -19.43 8.56
CA ASP A 48 0.29 -19.68 9.71
C ASP A 48 -0.45 -18.39 10.13
N GLU A 49 -1.25 -18.46 11.18
CA GLU A 49 -2.00 -17.30 11.69
C GLU A 49 -1.10 -16.11 12.04
N GLN A 50 0.08 -16.37 12.60
CA GLN A 50 1.01 -15.31 13.00
C GLN A 50 1.65 -14.66 11.77
N GLY A 51 2.14 -15.44 10.82
CA GLY A 51 2.77 -14.88 9.63
C GLY A 51 1.79 -14.16 8.70
N LEU A 52 0.52 -14.59 8.65
CA LEU A 52 -0.54 -13.82 7.99
C LEU A 52 -0.78 -12.48 8.69
N ASN A 53 -0.84 -12.47 10.03
CA ASN A 53 -0.96 -11.23 10.80
C ASN A 53 0.24 -10.29 10.60
N ASP A 54 1.46 -10.83 10.52
CA ASP A 54 2.66 -10.06 10.24
C ASP A 54 2.61 -9.42 8.84
N TYR A 55 2.13 -10.16 7.83
CA TYR A 55 1.96 -9.67 6.47
C TYR A 55 0.89 -8.58 6.39
N VAL A 56 -0.25 -8.77 7.05
CA VAL A 56 -1.30 -7.73 7.14
C VAL A 56 -0.78 -6.50 7.88
N SER A 57 -0.05 -6.67 8.98
CA SER A 57 0.59 -5.55 9.69
C SER A 57 1.55 -4.80 8.77
N TYR A 58 2.32 -5.50 7.95
CA TYR A 58 3.23 -4.88 7.01
C TYR A 58 2.53 -3.98 5.99
N LEU A 59 1.42 -4.43 5.42
CA LEU A 59 0.60 -3.61 4.52
C LEU A 59 -0.04 -2.42 5.25
N ARG A 60 -0.52 -2.64 6.49
CA ARG A 60 -1.12 -1.61 7.34
C ARG A 60 -0.13 -0.50 7.72
N ASP A 61 1.13 -0.84 7.97
CA ASP A 61 2.10 0.14 8.48
C ASP A 61 2.35 1.28 7.48
N VAL A 62 2.25 1.03 6.16
CA VAL A 62 2.34 2.08 5.13
C VAL A 62 1.17 3.06 5.21
N PHE A 63 -0.05 2.54 5.45
CA PHE A 63 -1.24 3.36 5.65
C PHE A 63 -1.09 4.23 6.90
N LEU A 64 -0.72 3.62 8.03
CA LEU A 64 -0.55 4.33 9.30
C LEU A 64 0.56 5.38 9.23
N PHE A 65 1.67 5.07 8.56
CA PHE A 65 2.75 6.02 8.38
C PHE A 65 2.29 7.28 7.64
N GLN A 66 1.47 7.13 6.59
CA GLN A 66 0.86 8.28 5.90
C GLN A 66 -0.02 9.09 6.86
N CYS A 67 -0.88 8.44 7.65
CA CYS A 67 -1.73 9.12 8.64
C CYS A 67 -0.95 9.85 9.74
N PHE A 68 0.22 9.34 10.14
CA PHE A 68 1.03 9.93 11.21
C PHE A 68 1.97 11.04 10.73
N THR A 69 2.20 11.15 9.43
CA THR A 69 3.13 12.12 8.83
C THR A 69 2.46 13.13 7.91
N ASP A 70 1.17 12.95 7.62
CA ASP A 70 0.38 13.72 6.64
C ASP A 70 0.99 13.76 5.23
N LEU A 71 1.92 12.84 4.95
CA LEU A 71 2.52 12.69 3.62
C LEU A 71 1.54 12.03 2.67
N ARG A 72 1.48 12.55 1.44
CA ARG A 72 0.69 11.92 0.38
C ARG A 72 1.34 10.61 -0.02
N TYR A 73 0.54 9.71 -0.59
CA TYR A 73 1.02 8.44 -1.16
C TYR A 73 2.28 8.62 -2.01
N SER A 74 2.31 9.61 -2.91
CA SER A 74 3.45 9.83 -3.80
C SER A 74 4.72 10.22 -3.06
N ASP A 75 4.58 10.96 -1.96
CA ASP A 75 5.71 11.41 -1.15
C ASP A 75 6.27 10.21 -0.37
N VAL A 76 5.42 9.41 0.29
CA VAL A 76 5.83 8.17 0.97
C VAL A 76 6.39 7.13 -0.01
N PHE A 77 5.81 7.01 -1.21
CA PHE A 77 6.27 6.09 -2.25
C PHE A 77 7.69 6.39 -2.72
N ASN A 78 8.09 7.67 -2.73
CA ASN A 78 9.41 8.12 -3.16
C ASN A 78 10.37 8.36 -2.00
N LEU A 79 9.91 8.26 -0.75
CA LEU A 79 10.70 8.54 0.44
C LEU A 79 11.88 7.57 0.56
N ARG A 80 13.07 8.13 0.72
CA ARG A 80 14.32 7.39 0.84
C ARG A 80 14.89 7.47 2.24
N ARG A 81 15.76 6.53 2.59
CA ARG A 81 16.43 6.53 3.90
C ARG A 81 17.24 7.81 4.14
N SER A 82 17.78 8.39 3.07
CA SER A 82 18.47 9.68 3.10
C SER A 82 17.62 10.84 3.60
N ASP A 83 16.29 10.74 3.48
CA ASP A 83 15.34 11.82 3.79
C ASP A 83 14.98 11.83 5.28
N ILE A 84 15.33 10.75 6.01
CA ILE A 84 15.10 10.62 7.46
C ILE A 84 16.30 11.19 8.22
N LYS A 85 16.08 12.26 8.98
CA LYS A 85 17.11 13.00 9.71
C LYS A 85 16.96 12.83 11.22
N GLY A 86 17.13 11.61 11.70
CA GLY A 86 17.01 11.30 13.12
C GLY A 86 15.56 11.39 13.61
N ASP A 87 15.11 12.59 13.97
CA ASP A 87 13.78 12.85 14.54
C ASP A 87 12.78 13.50 13.58
N HIS A 88 13.18 13.85 12.37
CA HIS A 88 12.29 14.43 11.36
C HIS A 88 12.55 13.87 9.96
N ILE A 89 11.61 14.13 9.05
CA ILE A 89 11.72 13.88 7.61
C ILE A 89 11.97 15.21 6.91
N GLU A 90 12.95 15.25 6.02
CA GLU A 90 13.14 16.35 5.06
C GLU A 90 12.80 15.86 3.66
N VAL A 91 11.73 16.41 3.05
CA VAL A 91 11.29 15.97 1.72
C VAL A 91 10.83 17.15 0.87
N THR A 92 11.13 17.12 -0.42
CA THR A 92 10.48 17.98 -1.40
C THR A 92 9.27 17.25 -1.95
N THR A 93 8.08 17.76 -1.68
CA THR A 93 6.82 17.13 -2.08
C THR A 93 6.69 17.04 -3.59
N VAL A 94 6.16 15.92 -4.08
CA VAL A 94 6.07 15.64 -5.52
C VAL A 94 5.07 16.58 -6.21
N LYS A 95 3.95 16.90 -5.54
CA LYS A 95 2.83 17.63 -6.17
C LYS A 95 3.04 19.14 -6.21
N THR A 96 3.56 19.71 -5.13
CA THR A 96 3.67 21.17 -4.97
C THR A 96 5.11 21.67 -5.02
N SER A 97 6.10 20.77 -5.02
CA SER A 97 7.53 21.10 -4.97
C SER A 97 7.93 21.89 -3.72
N ASP A 98 7.12 21.82 -2.66
CA ASP A 98 7.40 22.44 -1.37
C ASP A 98 8.40 21.60 -0.60
N SER A 99 9.42 22.23 -0.03
CA SER A 99 10.32 21.59 0.93
C SER A 99 9.67 21.59 2.30
N LEU A 100 9.42 20.39 2.84
CA LEU A 100 8.80 20.17 4.13
C LEU A 100 9.77 19.54 5.11
N ILE A 101 9.65 19.96 6.37
CA ILE A 101 10.26 19.32 7.53
C ILE A 101 9.11 18.76 8.38
N ILE A 102 9.10 17.45 8.59
CA ILE A 102 8.01 16.76 9.30
C ILE A 102 8.59 16.05 10.51
N GLU A 103 8.21 16.51 11.70
CA GLU A 103 8.59 15.89 12.96
C GLU A 103 8.00 14.49 13.10
N LEU A 104 8.85 13.52 13.43
CA LEU A 104 8.43 12.13 13.63
C LEU A 104 7.92 11.94 15.06
N ASN A 105 6.64 11.60 15.18
CA ASN A 105 6.04 11.17 16.43
C ASN A 105 6.44 9.73 16.80
N ASN A 106 6.07 9.29 18.01
CA ASN A 106 6.44 7.95 18.50
C ASN A 106 5.92 6.81 17.60
N HIS A 107 4.76 6.97 16.97
CA HIS A 107 4.18 5.95 16.10
C HIS A 107 4.90 5.85 14.76
N SER A 108 5.20 6.98 14.11
CA SER A 108 5.98 6.97 12.86
C SER A 108 7.40 6.48 13.12
N LYS A 109 8.06 6.87 14.22
CA LYS A 109 9.36 6.31 14.63
C LYS A 109 9.32 4.80 14.81
N ALA A 110 8.31 4.28 15.52
CA ALA A 110 8.18 2.84 15.73
C ALA A 110 8.04 2.05 14.42
N ILE A 111 7.33 2.60 13.44
CA ILE A 111 7.23 2.01 12.09
C ILE A 111 8.59 2.03 11.40
N LEU A 112 9.32 3.15 11.42
CA LEU A 112 10.66 3.23 10.84
C LEU A 112 11.65 2.26 11.49
N ASP A 113 11.63 2.17 12.82
CA ASP A 113 12.48 1.29 13.60
C ASP A 113 12.23 -0.18 13.29
N LYS A 114 10.96 -0.57 13.07
CA LYS A 114 10.57 -1.92 12.65
C LYS A 114 11.25 -2.34 11.35
N TYR A 115 11.48 -1.41 10.42
CA TYR A 115 12.05 -1.68 9.10
C TYR A 115 13.49 -1.21 8.92
N LYS A 116 14.16 -0.74 9.98
CA LYS A 116 15.50 -0.13 9.90
C LYS A 116 16.56 -1.04 9.26
N ASP A 117 16.45 -2.34 9.45
CA ASP A 117 17.39 -3.36 8.94
C ASP A 117 16.91 -4.02 7.64
N VAL A 118 15.74 -3.64 7.11
CA VAL A 118 15.15 -4.21 5.89
C VAL A 118 15.51 -3.36 4.67
N VAL A 119 16.20 -3.95 3.70
CA VAL A 119 16.57 -3.26 2.46
C VAL A 119 15.44 -3.42 1.43
N PHE A 120 14.77 -2.31 1.13
CA PHE A 120 13.79 -2.21 0.04
C PHE A 120 14.46 -1.72 -1.25
N GLU A 121 13.80 -1.96 -2.38
CA GLU A 121 14.26 -1.50 -3.69
C GLU A 121 14.40 0.03 -3.73
N ASN A 122 15.41 0.53 -4.45
CA ASN A 122 15.67 1.97 -4.62
C ASN A 122 15.91 2.74 -3.32
N ASP A 123 16.43 2.08 -2.27
CA ASP A 123 16.72 2.69 -0.96
C ASP A 123 15.49 3.32 -0.29
N LYS A 124 14.30 2.80 -0.61
CA LYS A 124 13.04 3.24 -0.01
C LYS A 124 12.99 2.94 1.48
N VAL A 125 12.26 3.78 2.19
CA VAL A 125 12.05 3.64 3.65
C VAL A 125 11.04 2.53 3.97
N LEU A 126 10.00 2.41 3.15
CA LEU A 126 8.92 1.44 3.32
C LEU A 126 8.62 0.76 1.98
N ALA A 127 8.08 -0.44 2.03
CA ALA A 127 7.61 -1.16 0.85
C ALA A 127 6.17 -0.75 0.51
N VAL A 128 6.07 0.30 -0.28
CA VAL A 128 4.79 0.87 -0.69
C VAL A 128 4.24 0.08 -1.89
N ILE A 129 3.05 -0.53 -1.73
CA ILE A 129 2.31 -1.16 -2.83
C ILE A 129 1.67 -0.10 -3.74
N THR A 130 1.07 -0.49 -4.86
CA THR A 130 0.45 0.48 -5.78
C THR A 130 -0.69 1.28 -5.14
N ASN A 131 -0.83 2.55 -5.54
CA ASN A 131 -1.89 3.43 -5.02
C ASN A 131 -3.29 2.84 -5.26
N GLN A 132 -3.49 2.21 -6.42
CA GLN A 132 -4.75 1.53 -6.72
C GLN A 132 -5.06 0.46 -5.67
N LYS A 133 -4.08 -0.38 -5.32
CA LYS A 133 -4.29 -1.46 -4.36
C LYS A 133 -4.47 -0.95 -2.94
N MET A 134 -3.74 0.09 -2.54
CA MET A 134 -3.98 0.79 -1.27
C MET A 134 -5.40 1.35 -1.19
N ASN A 135 -5.88 1.98 -2.27
CA ASN A 135 -7.24 2.52 -2.33
C ASN A 135 -8.29 1.40 -2.27
N ASP A 136 -8.09 0.28 -2.98
CA ASP A 136 -9.00 -0.87 -2.90
C ASP A 136 -9.14 -1.35 -1.45
N TYR A 137 -8.02 -1.55 -0.73
CA TYR A 137 -8.04 -1.94 0.68
C TYR A 137 -8.70 -0.90 1.59
N LEU A 138 -8.47 0.39 1.35
CA LEU A 138 -9.13 1.45 2.11
C LEU A 138 -10.65 1.40 1.95
N LYS A 139 -11.13 1.17 0.72
CA LYS A 139 -12.57 1.07 0.43
C LYS A 139 -13.19 -0.15 1.09
N GLU A 140 -12.53 -1.30 1.00
CA GLU A 140 -12.96 -2.54 1.67
C GLU A 140 -13.04 -2.35 3.20
N LEU A 141 -12.00 -1.77 3.81
CA LEU A 141 -11.98 -1.48 5.25
C LEU A 141 -13.09 -0.51 5.67
N ALA A 142 -13.33 0.53 4.88
CA ALA A 142 -14.37 1.51 5.15
C ALA A 142 -15.78 0.95 5.00
N GLU A 143 -16.00 0.07 4.02
CA GLU A 143 -17.24 -0.68 3.85
C GLU A 143 -17.50 -1.57 5.07
N MET A 144 -16.48 -2.33 5.50
CA MET A 144 -16.57 -3.17 6.70
C MET A 144 -16.79 -2.36 7.99
N ALA A 145 -16.29 -1.12 8.04
CA ALA A 145 -16.49 -0.19 9.15
C ALA A 145 -17.86 0.52 9.13
N GLY A 146 -18.70 0.28 8.11
CA GLY A 146 -20.01 0.92 7.98
C GLY A 146 -19.94 2.39 7.58
N ILE A 147 -18.91 2.80 6.84
CA ILE A 147 -18.78 4.15 6.28
C ILE A 147 -19.54 4.22 4.95
N ASP A 148 -20.85 4.03 5.00
CA ASP A 148 -21.72 3.84 3.83
C ASP A 148 -22.72 4.98 3.60
N GLU A 149 -22.59 6.08 4.35
CA GLU A 149 -23.43 7.27 4.21
C GLU A 149 -23.54 7.68 2.73
N PRO A 150 -24.76 7.85 2.19
CA PRO A 150 -24.93 8.19 0.78
C PRO A 150 -24.42 9.61 0.50
N VAL A 151 -23.49 9.73 -0.43
CA VAL A 151 -22.94 11.00 -0.88
C VAL A 151 -23.42 11.26 -2.31
N CYS A 152 -24.02 12.44 -2.53
CA CYS A 152 -24.37 12.92 -3.87
C CYS A 152 -23.19 13.69 -4.46
N GLN A 153 -22.64 13.19 -5.57
CA GLN A 153 -21.63 13.89 -6.35
C GLN A 153 -22.27 14.55 -7.56
N THR A 154 -22.18 15.88 -7.61
CA THR A 154 -22.56 16.66 -8.79
C THR A 154 -21.31 16.95 -9.62
N TYR A 155 -21.31 16.52 -10.88
CA TYR A 155 -20.27 16.88 -11.84
C TYR A 155 -20.87 17.12 -13.23
N TYR A 156 -20.11 17.80 -14.09
CA TYR A 156 -20.54 18.10 -15.45
C TYR A 156 -19.80 17.20 -16.44
N LYS A 157 -20.55 16.55 -17.35
CA LYS A 157 -19.99 15.82 -18.49
C LYS A 157 -20.42 16.54 -19.77
N GLY A 158 -19.53 17.38 -20.29
CA GLY A 158 -19.90 18.36 -21.32
C GLY A 158 -20.80 19.44 -20.72
N ASN A 159 -21.98 19.65 -21.31
CA ASN A 159 -22.97 20.62 -20.81
C ASN A 159 -24.04 19.99 -19.90
N GLU A 160 -24.01 18.67 -19.70
CA GLU A 160 -24.98 17.97 -18.86
C GLU A 160 -24.48 17.92 -17.41
N ARG A 161 -25.36 18.31 -16.49
CA ARG A 161 -25.17 18.12 -15.04
C ARG A 161 -25.59 16.71 -14.68
N ILE A 162 -24.70 15.94 -14.08
CA ILE A 162 -24.94 14.59 -13.57
C ILE A 162 -24.86 14.65 -12.05
N ASP A 163 -25.89 14.10 -11.40
CA ASP A 163 -25.95 13.90 -9.96
C ASP A 163 -25.94 12.38 -9.70
N GLU A 164 -24.86 11.86 -9.11
CA GLU A 164 -24.69 10.44 -8.80
C GLU A 164 -24.65 10.23 -7.29
N VAL A 165 -25.46 9.30 -6.78
CA VAL A 165 -25.48 8.95 -5.35
C VAL A 165 -24.72 7.64 -5.15
N THR A 166 -23.64 7.68 -4.37
CA THR A 166 -22.82 6.51 -4.04
C THR A 166 -22.56 6.43 -2.54
N PRO A 167 -22.33 5.23 -1.98
CA PRO A 167 -21.88 5.11 -0.60
C PRO A 167 -20.54 5.82 -0.39
N LYS A 168 -20.35 6.48 0.76
CA LYS A 168 -19.15 7.26 1.08
C LYS A 168 -17.85 6.48 0.88
N TYR A 169 -17.80 5.19 1.24
CA TYR A 169 -16.60 4.36 1.08
C TYR A 169 -16.13 4.28 -0.38
N VAL A 170 -17.02 4.31 -1.38
CA VAL A 170 -16.65 4.22 -2.81
C VAL A 170 -15.78 5.40 -3.23
N LEU A 171 -15.96 6.54 -2.56
CA LEU A 171 -15.30 7.81 -2.86
C LEU A 171 -13.97 7.99 -2.12
N LEU A 172 -13.63 7.08 -1.20
CA LEU A 172 -12.37 7.14 -0.47
C LEU A 172 -11.19 6.82 -1.37
N GLY A 173 -10.10 7.55 -1.18
CA GLY A 173 -8.83 7.30 -1.84
C GLY A 173 -7.78 8.28 -1.37
N PHE A 174 -6.51 7.96 -1.60
CA PHE A 174 -5.41 8.86 -1.27
C PHE A 174 -5.25 9.98 -2.31
N PRO A 175 -5.01 11.23 -1.88
CA PRO A 175 -4.98 11.71 -0.49
C PRO A 175 -6.38 11.69 0.13
N ILE A 176 -6.49 11.17 1.36
CA ILE A 176 -7.74 11.06 2.10
C ILE A 176 -8.24 12.48 2.37
N PHE A 177 -9.29 12.89 1.66
CA PHE A 177 -10.12 14.01 2.10
C PHE A 177 -11.20 13.42 3.01
N LEU A 178 -10.97 13.45 4.32
CA LEU A 178 -11.99 13.15 5.34
C LEU A 178 -12.95 14.33 5.50
#